data_AF-A0A7L0W951-F1
#
_entry.id   AF-A0A7L0W951-F1
#
_cell.length_a   1.000
_cell.length_b   1.000
_cell.length_c   1.000
_cell.angle_alpha   90.00
_cell.angle_beta   90.00
_cell.angle_gamma   90.00
#
_symmetry.space_group_name_H-M   'P 1'
#
loop_
_entity.id
_entity.type
_entity.pdbx_description
1 polymer ?
#
loop_
_entity_poly.entity_id
_entity_poly.type
_entity_poly.pdbx_seq_one_letter_code
_entity_poly.pdbx_strand_id
1 'polypeptide(L)'
;GVPMLSVQPKGKQKGCAGCNRKIKDRYLLKALDKYWHEDCLKCACCDCRLGEVGSTLYTKANLILCRRDYLRLFGTTGNCAACSKLIPAFEMVMRARDNVYHLDCFACQLCNQR
;
A
#
# COMPACT_ATOMS: atom_id res chain seq x y z
N GLY A 1 1.31 7.32 5.34
CA GLY A 1 0.37 6.18 5.49
C GLY A 1 -0.37 6.34 6.79
N VAL A 2 -1.62 5.90 6.85
CA VAL A 2 -2.45 5.92 8.05
C VAL A 2 -2.25 4.61 8.81
N PRO A 3 -1.87 4.63 10.10
CA PRO A 3 -1.70 3.41 10.87
C PRO A 3 -3.05 2.72 11.13
N MET A 4 -3.02 1.40 11.13
CA MET A 4 -4.12 0.53 11.51
C MET A 4 -3.78 -0.12 12.84
N LEU A 5 -4.67 0.01 13.81
CA LEU A 5 -4.48 -0.59 15.13
C LEU A 5 -5.49 -1.71 15.33
N SER A 6 -5.01 -2.87 15.75
CA SER A 6 -5.88 -3.95 16.22
C SER A 6 -6.29 -3.65 17.66
N VAL A 7 -7.60 -3.58 17.91
CA VAL A 7 -8.18 -3.18 19.18
C VAL A 7 -9.14 -4.27 19.64
N GLN A 8 -9.10 -4.61 20.93
CA GLN A 8 -10.15 -5.43 21.53
C GLN A 8 -11.36 -4.55 21.89
N PRO A 9 -12.58 -4.90 21.47
CA PRO A 9 -13.77 -4.16 21.85
C PRO A 9 -14.05 -4.34 23.34
N LYS A 10 -13.68 -3.35 24.16
CA LYS A 10 -14.14 -3.22 25.55
C LYS A 10 -15.40 -2.35 25.59
N GLY A 11 -16.55 -2.93 25.96
CA GLY A 11 -17.81 -2.21 26.15
C GLY A 11 -18.79 -2.28 24.96
N LYS A 12 -19.47 -1.16 24.66
CA LYS A 12 -20.53 -1.10 23.63
C LYS A 12 -20.01 -1.48 22.24
N GLN A 13 -20.76 -2.35 21.55
CA GLN A 13 -20.48 -2.80 20.18
C GLN A 13 -20.24 -1.61 19.24
N LYS A 14 -19.12 -1.63 18.51
CA LYS A 14 -18.74 -0.58 17.55
C LYS A 14 -19.36 -0.89 16.18
N GLY A 15 -19.75 0.14 15.44
CA GLY A 15 -20.22 -0.01 14.06
C GLY A 15 -19.05 -0.09 13.09
N CYS A 16 -19.12 -1.00 12.13
CA CYS A 16 -18.16 -1.09 11.04
C CYS A 16 -18.49 -0.05 9.96
N ALA A 17 -17.52 0.78 9.60
CA ALA A 17 -17.69 1.79 8.55
C ALA A 17 -17.84 1.21 7.12
N GLY A 18 -17.35 -0.01 6.87
CA GLY A 18 -17.46 -0.65 5.55
C GLY A 18 -18.83 -1.28 5.27
N CYS A 19 -19.44 -1.98 6.24
CA CYS A 19 -20.69 -2.70 6.04
C CYS A 19 -21.87 -2.18 6.89
N ASN A 20 -21.66 -1.12 7.66
CA ASN A 20 -22.63 -0.51 8.59
C ASN A 20 -23.24 -1.46 9.64
N ARG A 21 -22.69 -2.66 9.82
CA ARG A 21 -23.11 -3.62 10.85
C ARG A 21 -22.28 -3.46 12.12
N LYS A 22 -22.81 -3.92 13.25
CA LYS A 22 -22.09 -3.96 14.53
C LYS A 22 -21.00 -5.03 14.49
N ILE A 23 -19.81 -4.67 14.94
CA ILE A 23 -18.65 -5.54 15.08
C ILE A 23 -18.82 -6.38 16.34
N LYS A 24 -18.95 -7.69 16.15
CA LYS A 24 -19.03 -8.70 17.22
C LYS A 24 -17.75 -9.53 17.36
N ASP A 25 -16.76 -9.27 16.50
CA ASP A 25 -15.49 -10.00 16.47
C ASP A 25 -14.66 -9.74 17.73
N ARG A 26 -13.79 -10.70 18.05
CA ARG A 26 -12.87 -10.60 19.19
C ARG A 26 -11.87 -9.45 19.04
N TYR A 27 -11.49 -9.14 17.81
CA TYR A 27 -10.58 -8.06 17.46
C TYR A 27 -11.20 -7.24 16.33
N LEU A 28 -10.89 -5.94 16.31
CA LEU A 28 -11.35 -5.04 15.28
C LEU A 28 -10.24 -4.07 14.90
N LEU A 29 -10.30 -3.53 13.68
CA LEU A 29 -9.33 -2.57 13.20
C LEU A 29 -9.83 -1.14 13.42
N LYS A 30 -8.99 -0.29 14.01
CA LYS A 30 -9.20 1.15 14.08
C LYS A 30 -8.31 1.84 13.06
N ALA A 31 -8.92 2.57 12.12
CA ALA A 31 -8.23 3.36 11.12
C ALA A 31 -9.13 4.51 10.64
N LEU A 32 -8.54 5.66 10.28
CA LEU A 32 -9.27 6.87 9.84
C LEU A 32 -10.34 7.31 10.85
N ASP A 33 -10.04 7.20 12.14
CA ASP A 33 -10.97 7.44 13.26
C ASP A 33 -12.28 6.65 13.21
N LYS A 34 -12.31 5.57 12.43
CA LYS A 34 -13.42 4.64 12.28
C LYS A 34 -13.01 3.23 12.68
N TYR A 35 -14.02 2.40 12.91
CA TYR A 35 -13.85 0.99 13.25
C TYR A 35 -14.28 0.12 12.07
N TRP A 36 -13.58 -0.99 11.89
CA TRP A 36 -13.75 -1.88 10.75
C TRP A 36 -13.62 -3.33 11.22
N HIS A 37 -14.40 -4.22 10.60
CA HIS A 37 -14.07 -5.64 10.63
C HIS A 37 -12.74 -5.87 9.88
N GLU A 38 -12.00 -6.90 10.28
CA GLU A 38 -10.79 -7.34 9.56
C GLU A 38 -11.11 -7.64 8.09
N ASP A 39 -12.30 -8.21 7.84
CA ASP A 39 -12.83 -8.48 6.51
C ASP A 39 -13.35 -7.26 5.77
N CYS A 40 -13.73 -6.16 6.43
CA CYS A 40 -14.31 -5.01 5.74
C CYS A 40 -13.24 -3.99 5.33
N LEU A 41 -12.07 -4.00 5.98
CA LEU A 41 -10.98 -3.08 5.67
C LEU A 41 -10.10 -3.65 4.54
N LYS A 42 -10.57 -3.46 3.31
CA LYS A 42 -9.89 -3.94 2.09
C LYS A 42 -9.41 -2.78 1.23
N CYS A 43 -8.41 -3.06 0.41
CA CYS A 43 -8.00 -2.13 -0.64
C CYS A 43 -9.07 -2.08 -1.75
N ALA A 44 -9.42 -0.88 -2.20
CA ALA A 44 -10.39 -0.67 -3.27
C ALA A 44 -9.95 -1.16 -4.66
N CYS A 45 -8.67 -1.54 -4.85
CA CYS A 45 -8.14 -2.00 -6.14
C CYS A 45 -7.84 -3.51 -6.20
N CYS A 46 -7.21 -4.07 -5.16
CA CYS A 46 -6.85 -5.51 -5.11
C CYS A 46 -7.83 -6.36 -4.29
N ASP A 47 -8.80 -5.74 -3.57
CA ASP A 47 -9.62 -6.39 -2.54
C ASP A 47 -8.84 -7.11 -1.43
N CYS A 48 -7.52 -6.88 -1.35
CA CYS A 48 -6.68 -7.49 -0.35
C CYS A 48 -6.94 -6.88 1.04
N ARG A 49 -7.02 -7.73 2.06
CA ARG A 49 -7.27 -7.35 3.46
C ARG A 49 -6.09 -6.54 3.99
N LEU A 50 -6.32 -5.28 4.31
CA LEU A 50 -5.22 -4.38 4.64
C LEU A 50 -4.56 -4.75 5.96
N GLY A 51 -5.32 -5.26 6.92
CA GLY A 51 -4.79 -5.74 8.21
C GLY A 51 -3.83 -6.94 8.09
N GLU A 52 -3.94 -7.74 7.03
CA GLU A 52 -3.04 -8.88 6.78
C GLU A 52 -1.79 -8.45 6.01
N VAL A 53 -1.92 -7.52 5.06
CA VAL A 53 -0.82 -7.06 4.20
C VAL A 53 0.16 -6.14 4.95
N GLY A 54 -0.31 -5.46 5.99
CA GLY A 54 0.55 -4.66 6.85
C GLY A 54 -0.21 -3.89 7.92
N SER A 55 0.49 -3.00 8.63
CA SER A 55 -0.10 -2.17 9.69
C SER A 55 -0.42 -0.74 9.24
N THR A 56 -0.25 -0.42 7.95
CA THR A 56 -0.56 0.90 7.40
C THR A 56 -1.41 0.81 6.15
N LEU A 57 -2.41 1.67 6.06
CA LEU A 57 -3.20 1.89 4.85
C LEU A 57 -2.90 3.24 4.23
N TYR A 58 -3.29 3.43 2.98
CA TYR A 58 -3.12 4.69 2.28
C TYR A 58 -4.47 5.19 1.79
N THR A 59 -4.73 6.49 1.91
CA THR A 59 -5.96 7.10 1.42
C THR A 59 -5.65 8.22 0.45
N LYS A 60 -6.33 8.23 -0.69
CA LYS A 60 -6.26 9.31 -1.68
C LYS A 60 -7.48 9.24 -2.60
N ALA A 61 -8.00 10.39 -3.02
CA ALA A 61 -9.20 10.48 -3.87
C ALA A 61 -10.41 9.68 -3.33
N ASN A 62 -10.62 9.71 -2.00
CA ASN A 62 -11.66 8.95 -1.30
C ASN A 62 -11.57 7.42 -1.44
N LEU A 63 -10.42 6.89 -1.85
CA LEU A 63 -10.13 5.46 -1.93
C LEU A 63 -9.22 5.03 -0.77
N ILE A 64 -9.48 3.85 -0.23
CA ILE A 64 -8.61 3.16 0.73
C ILE A 64 -7.78 2.14 -0.06
N LEU A 65 -6.46 2.25 0.01
CA LEU A 65 -5.53 1.50 -0.84
C LEU A 65 -4.42 0.84 -0.03
N CYS A 66 -3.93 -0.28 -0.55
CA CYS A 66 -2.69 -0.89 -0.06
C CYS A 66 -1.48 -0.07 -0.54
N ARG A 67 -0.32 -0.25 0.11
CA ARG A 67 0.92 0.45 -0.28
C ARG A 67 1.24 0.27 -1.76
N ARG A 68 1.07 -0.94 -2.28
CA ARG A 68 1.40 -1.29 -3.68
C ARG A 68 0.50 -0.54 -4.67
N ASP A 69 -0.82 -0.59 -4.48
CA ASP A 69 -1.77 0.06 -5.38
C ASP A 69 -1.73 1.58 -5.25
N TYR A 70 -1.47 2.09 -4.03
CA TYR A 70 -1.22 3.51 -3.82
C TYR A 70 -0.01 3.99 -4.63
N LEU A 71 1.13 3.28 -4.56
CA LEU A 71 2.30 3.61 -5.35
C LEU A 71 2.01 3.46 -6.84
N ARG A 72 1.31 2.40 -7.26
CA ARG A 72 0.94 2.19 -8.67
C ARG A 72 0.11 3.33 -9.26
N LEU A 73 -0.85 3.86 -8.51
CA LEU A 73 -1.77 4.90 -8.99
C LEU A 73 -1.25 6.32 -8.78
N PHE A 74 -0.50 6.54 -7.69
CA PHE A 74 -0.17 7.89 -7.21
C PHE A 74 1.31 8.10 -6.88
N GLY A 75 2.12 7.05 -7.00
CA GLY A 75 3.56 7.16 -6.84
C GLY A 75 4.20 7.82 -8.05
N THR A 76 5.37 8.43 -7.84
CA THR A 76 6.14 9.05 -8.90
C THR A 76 6.79 7.98 -9.77
N THR A 77 6.38 7.90 -11.03
CA THR A 77 7.04 7.07 -12.05
C THR A 77 8.33 7.74 -12.52
N GLY A 78 9.31 6.96 -12.92
CA GLY A 78 10.56 7.46 -13.50
C GLY A 78 10.83 6.86 -14.87
N ASN A 79 11.89 7.29 -15.55
CA ASN A 79 12.38 6.64 -16.76
C ASN A 79 13.74 6.02 -16.47
N CYS A 80 13.93 4.77 -16.89
CA CYS A 80 15.21 4.11 -16.73
C CYS A 80 16.25 4.77 -17.63
N ALA A 81 17.38 5.22 -17.07
CA ALA A 81 18.43 5.88 -17.84
C ALA A 81 19.17 4.95 -18.81
N ALA A 82 19.10 3.62 -18.63
CA ALA A 82 19.73 2.65 -19.51
C ALA A 82 18.83 2.18 -20.68
N CYS A 83 17.53 1.99 -20.46
CA CYS A 83 16.62 1.48 -21.50
C CYS A 83 15.53 2.48 -21.92
N SER A 84 15.49 3.67 -21.32
CA SER A 84 14.53 4.76 -21.54
C SER A 84 13.05 4.40 -21.29
N LYS A 85 12.76 3.16 -20.90
CA LYS A 85 11.40 2.69 -20.57
C LYS A 85 10.92 3.28 -19.25
N LEU A 86 9.59 3.38 -19.14
CA LEU A 86 8.91 3.84 -17.93
C LEU A 86 9.12 2.82 -16.81
N ILE A 87 9.53 3.32 -15.64
CA ILE A 87 9.57 2.59 -14.38
C ILE A 87 8.29 2.89 -13.60
N PRO A 88 7.43 1.89 -13.36
CA PRO A 88 6.29 2.01 -12.47
C PRO A 88 6.75 2.38 -11.05
N ALA A 89 5.99 3.24 -10.37
CA ALA A 89 6.37 3.74 -9.05
C ALA A 89 6.37 2.68 -7.92
N PHE A 90 5.81 1.49 -8.19
CA PHE A 90 5.86 0.35 -7.26
C PHE A 90 7.06 -0.58 -7.51
N GLU A 91 7.79 -0.40 -8.62
CA GLU A 91 8.93 -1.23 -8.98
C GLU A 91 10.17 -0.84 -8.16
N MET A 92 10.96 -1.84 -7.76
CA MET A 92 12.26 -1.60 -7.13
C MET A 92 13.26 -1.11 -8.18
N VAL A 93 14.05 -0.10 -7.81
CA VAL A 93 15.01 0.55 -8.71
C VAL A 93 16.37 0.72 -8.08
N MET A 94 17.41 0.74 -8.91
CA MET A 94 18.71 1.26 -8.54
C MET A 94 18.77 2.77 -8.81
N ARG A 95 19.38 3.52 -7.89
CA ARG A 95 19.65 4.95 -8.06
C ARG A 95 21.15 5.17 -8.07
N ALA A 96 21.65 5.83 -9.11
CA ALA A 96 23.05 6.25 -9.18
C ALA A 96 23.11 7.71 -9.63
N ARG A 97 23.56 8.59 -8.71
CA ARG A 97 23.48 10.05 -8.86
C ARG A 97 22.04 10.47 -9.16
N ASP A 98 21.81 11.19 -10.26
CA ASP A 98 20.49 11.68 -10.68
C ASP A 98 19.69 10.67 -11.52
N ASN A 99 20.29 9.51 -11.83
CA ASN A 99 19.69 8.51 -12.71
C ASN A 99 19.03 7.37 -11.93
N VAL A 100 17.91 6.89 -12.46
CA VAL A 100 17.19 5.70 -11.98
C VAL A 100 17.27 4.59 -13.00
N TYR A 101 17.38 3.35 -12.54
CA TYR A 101 17.52 2.17 -13.38
C TYR A 101 16.62 1.04 -12.87
N HIS A 102 16.05 0.25 -13.78
CA HIS A 102 15.52 -1.06 -13.41
C HIS A 102 16.64 -1.90 -12.81
N LEU A 103 16.31 -2.82 -11.89
CA LEU A 103 17.31 -3.74 -11.33
C LEU A 103 18.04 -4.51 -12.44
N ASP A 104 17.32 -4.91 -13.49
CA ASP A 104 17.90 -5.64 -14.62
C ASP A 104 18.76 -4.78 -15.56
N CYS A 105 18.60 -3.46 -15.52
CA CYS A 105 19.32 -2.53 -16.37
C CYS A 105 20.53 -1.88 -15.66
N PHE A 106 20.73 -2.17 -14.37
CA PHE A 106 21.88 -1.68 -13.63
C PHE A 106 23.06 -2.63 -13.84
N ALA A 107 23.86 -2.34 -14.86
CA ALA A 107 25.07 -3.09 -15.19
C ALA A 107 26.20 -2.13 -15.60
N CYS A 108 27.44 -2.57 -15.39
CA CYS A 108 28.62 -1.82 -15.82
C CYS A 108 28.58 -1.63 -17.35
N GLN A 109 28.64 -0.39 -17.82
CA GLN A 109 28.59 -0.08 -19.26
C GLN A 109 29.84 -0.56 -20.03
N LEU A 110 30.93 -0.88 -19.32
CA LEU A 110 32.19 -1.35 -19.94
C LEU A 110 32.28 -2.87 -20.04
N CYS A 111 31.82 -3.62 -19.03
CA CYS A 111 31.96 -5.08 -18.97
C CYS A 111 30.62 -5.84 -18.89
N ASN A 112 29.50 -5.12 -18.86
CA ASN A 112 28.14 -5.66 -18.75
C ASN A 112 27.91 -6.63 -17.57
N GLN A 113 28.78 -6.57 -16.56
CA GLN A 113 28.63 -7.30 -15.29
C GLN A 113 27.67 -6.54 -14.37
N ARG A 114 26.94 -7.30 -13.55
CA ARG A 114 25.94 -6.81 -12.58
C ARG A 114 26.53 -6.75 -11.18
#